data_AF-A0A318SNE7-F1
#
_entry.id   AF-A0A318SNE7-F1
#
_cell.length_a   1.000
_cell.length_b   1.000
_cell.length_c   1.000
_cell.angle_alpha   90.00
_cell.angle_beta   90.00
_cell.angle_gamma   90.00
#
_symmetry.space_group_name_H-M   'P 1'
#
loop_
_entity.id
_entity.type
_entity.pdbx_description
1 polymer ?
#
loop_
_entity_poly.entity_id
_entity_poly.type
_entity_poly.pdbx_seq_one_letter_code
_entity_poly.pdbx_strand_id
1 'polypeptide(L)'
;MSFRKLSDQIQQLNNPQRSDTFVKSFREAVRTGMFDAIYLPERFTLPKQFSKRGSEETYGKEVKDMVFEVTPDFEAWFDNINNELSTRQRAKNIKPSLEAIANGQLDFKTLAEQTRQKMNASFEKGQNLGNSRAKKTQRGKTRQTAKTAR
;
A
#
# COMPACT_ATOMS: atom_id res chain seq x y z
N MET A 1 0.99 -36.46 3.08
CA MET A 1 1.84 -35.25 3.11
C MET A 1 2.43 -35.09 1.72
N SER A 2 2.09 -34.02 1.02
CA SER A 2 2.61 -33.72 -0.32
C SER A 2 3.48 -32.47 -0.24
N PHE A 3 4.64 -32.51 -0.89
CA PHE A 3 5.49 -31.34 -1.04
C PHE A 3 5.13 -30.61 -2.32
N ARG A 4 5.15 -29.28 -2.29
CA ARG A 4 4.89 -28.45 -3.47
C ARG A 4 5.92 -27.34 -3.57
N LYS A 5 6.28 -26.98 -4.81
CA LYS A 5 7.13 -25.82 -5.07
C LYS A 5 6.32 -24.53 -4.99
N LEU A 6 6.98 -23.46 -4.57
CA LEU A 6 6.39 -22.12 -4.53
C LEU A 6 6.03 -21.65 -5.93
N SER A 7 6.85 -21.98 -6.93
CA SER A 7 6.57 -21.72 -8.35
C SER A 7 5.23 -22.32 -8.80
N ASP A 8 4.95 -23.57 -8.47
CA ASP A 8 3.68 -24.25 -8.80
C ASP A 8 2.50 -23.61 -8.07
N GLN A 9 2.66 -23.26 -6.79
CA GLN A 9 1.59 -22.64 -6.01
C GLN A 9 1.19 -21.27 -6.56
N ILE A 10 2.15 -20.49 -7.08
CA ILE A 10 1.89 -19.17 -7.66
C ILE A 10 1.03 -19.27 -8.91
N GLN A 11 1.12 -20.35 -9.67
CA GLN A 11 0.27 -20.56 -10.85
C GLN A 11 -1.21 -20.76 -10.48
N GLN A 12 -1.50 -21.16 -9.23
CA GLN A 12 -2.85 -21.36 -8.71
C GLN A 12 -3.48 -20.07 -8.17
N LEU A 13 -2.76 -18.95 -8.20
CA LEU A 13 -3.32 -17.66 -7.80
C LEU A 13 -4.37 -17.19 -8.81
N ASN A 14 -5.54 -16.79 -8.30
CA ASN A 14 -6.61 -16.18 -9.11
C ASN A 14 -6.15 -14.90 -9.80
N ASN A 15 -5.17 -14.20 -9.21
CA ASN A 15 -4.56 -13.00 -9.77
C ASN A 15 -3.02 -13.10 -9.83
N PRO A 16 -2.45 -13.60 -10.95
CA PRO A 16 -1.00 -13.76 -11.11
C PRO A 16 -0.19 -12.45 -10.98
N GLN A 17 -0.82 -11.29 -11.23
CA GLN A 17 -0.20 -9.96 -11.06
C GLN A 17 0.06 -9.60 -9.59
N ARG A 18 -0.50 -10.37 -8.64
CA ARG A 18 -0.28 -10.23 -7.20
C ARG A 18 0.74 -11.22 -6.65
N SER A 19 1.38 -12.02 -7.50
CA SER A 19 2.42 -12.99 -7.12
C SER A 19 3.52 -12.41 -6.20
N ASP A 20 4.01 -11.19 -6.43
CA ASP A 20 5.00 -10.55 -5.53
C ASP A 20 4.46 -10.28 -4.12
N THR A 21 3.17 -9.95 -3.98
CA THR A 21 2.54 -9.76 -2.67
C THR A 21 2.37 -11.10 -1.97
N PHE A 22 1.89 -12.12 -2.68
CA PHE A 22 1.78 -13.48 -2.17
C PHE A 22 3.11 -14.01 -1.65
N VAL A 23 4.19 -13.89 -2.43
CA VAL A 23 5.53 -14.35 -2.04
C VAL A 23 6.03 -13.66 -0.76
N LYS A 24 5.70 -12.37 -0.55
CA LYS A 24 6.07 -11.66 0.68
C LYS A 24 5.33 -12.23 1.88
N SER A 25 4.00 -12.39 1.77
CA SER A 25 3.17 -12.99 2.82
C SER A 25 3.59 -14.43 3.13
N PHE A 26 3.89 -15.23 2.10
CA PHE A 26 4.39 -16.59 2.25
C PHE A 26 5.72 -16.62 3.04
N ARG A 27 6.70 -15.81 2.65
CA ARG A 27 8.00 -15.76 3.35
C ARG A 27 7.86 -15.27 4.79
N GLU A 28 6.90 -14.39 5.06
CA GLU A 28 6.58 -13.96 6.41
C GLU A 28 5.94 -15.08 7.24
N ALA A 29 5.02 -15.85 6.66
CA ALA A 29 4.42 -17.02 7.31
C ALA A 29 5.49 -18.08 7.64
N VAL A 30 6.42 -18.35 6.72
CA VAL A 30 7.56 -19.25 6.98
C VAL A 30 8.48 -18.69 8.08
N ARG A 31 8.79 -17.38 8.03
CA ARG A 31 9.64 -16.72 9.04
C ARG A 31 9.03 -16.76 10.45
N THR A 32 7.71 -16.73 10.55
CA THR A 32 6.97 -16.78 11.82
C THR A 32 6.73 -18.20 12.30
N GLY A 33 7.11 -19.21 11.52
CA GLY A 33 6.93 -20.63 11.87
C GLY A 33 5.52 -21.14 11.64
N MET A 34 4.69 -20.46 10.83
CA MET A 34 3.37 -20.96 10.47
C MET A 34 3.46 -22.19 9.56
N PHE A 35 4.47 -22.23 8.68
CA PHE A 35 4.73 -23.33 7.77
C PHE A 35 6.22 -23.57 7.63
N ASP A 36 6.60 -24.82 7.41
CA ASP A 36 7.98 -25.20 7.11
C ASP A 36 8.24 -25.16 5.60
N ALA A 37 9.34 -24.51 5.22
CA ALA A 37 9.78 -24.46 3.84
C ALA A 37 11.30 -24.39 3.76
N ILE A 38 11.87 -25.02 2.73
CA ILE A 38 13.30 -24.99 2.44
C ILE A 38 13.57 -24.30 1.12
N TYR A 39 14.69 -23.59 1.03
CA TYR A 39 15.13 -22.99 -0.22
C TYR A 39 15.66 -24.04 -1.18
N LEU A 40 15.29 -23.92 -2.46
CA LEU A 40 15.93 -24.63 -3.55
C LEU A 40 17.05 -23.77 -4.17
N PRO A 41 18.04 -24.40 -4.83
CA PRO A 41 19.07 -23.65 -5.58
C PRO A 41 18.48 -22.93 -6.81
N GLU A 42 17.34 -23.41 -7.29
CA GLU A 42 16.62 -22.88 -8.45
C GLU A 42 15.99 -21.51 -8.16
N ARG A 43 15.83 -20.73 -9.22
CA ARG A 43 15.10 -19.47 -9.23
C ARG A 43 14.06 -19.51 -10.33
N PHE A 44 12.96 -18.81 -10.13
CA PHE A 44 11.93 -18.65 -11.13
C PHE A 44 11.52 -17.18 -11.24
N THR A 45 11.01 -16.81 -12.40
CA THR A 45 10.53 -15.46 -12.68
C THR A 45 9.06 -15.34 -12.30
N LEU A 46 8.72 -14.32 -11.53
CA LEU A 46 7.34 -14.06 -11.15
C LEU A 46 6.50 -13.67 -12.38
N PRO A 47 5.23 -14.10 -12.48
CA PRO A 47 4.33 -13.69 -13.57
C PRO A 47 4.10 -12.17 -13.63
N LYS A 48 4.22 -11.48 -12.49
CA LYS A 48 4.05 -10.04 -12.41
C LYS A 48 5.17 -9.31 -13.13
N GLN A 49 4.79 -8.49 -14.10
CA GLN A 49 5.69 -7.57 -14.79
C GLN A 49 5.76 -6.23 -14.02
N PHE A 50 6.95 -5.68 -13.90
CA PHE A 50 7.20 -4.39 -13.23
C PHE A 50 7.61 -3.35 -14.27
N SER A 51 6.97 -2.19 -14.26
CA SER A 51 7.37 -1.05 -15.09
C SER A 51 8.59 -0.37 -14.48
N LYS A 52 9.61 -0.09 -15.29
CA LYS A 52 10.76 0.70 -14.88
C LYS A 52 10.37 2.18 -14.81
N ARG A 53 10.83 2.88 -13.78
CA ARG A 53 10.47 4.30 -13.57
C ARG A 53 11.10 5.15 -14.66
N GLY A 54 10.28 5.84 -15.44
CA GLY A 54 10.74 6.75 -16.49
C GLY A 54 11.11 6.07 -17.81
N SER A 55 10.75 4.80 -18.01
CA SER A 55 10.79 4.14 -19.32
C SER A 55 9.54 3.28 -19.53
N GLU A 56 9.27 2.92 -20.79
CA GLU A 56 8.19 1.97 -21.15
C GLU A 56 8.61 0.51 -20.99
N GLU A 57 9.85 0.26 -20.58
CA GLU A 57 10.38 -1.09 -20.37
C GLU A 57 9.75 -1.76 -19.14
N THR A 58 9.36 -3.02 -19.33
CA THR A 58 8.94 -3.91 -18.24
C THR A 58 10.00 -4.94 -17.93
N TYR A 59 10.15 -5.31 -16.67
CA TYR A 59 11.02 -6.40 -16.24
C TYR A 59 10.30 -7.38 -15.32
N GLY A 60 10.68 -8.65 -15.42
CA GLY A 60 10.28 -9.70 -14.49
C GLY A 60 11.18 -9.72 -13.26
N LYS A 61 10.63 -10.11 -12.11
CA LYS A 61 11.41 -10.28 -10.88
C LYS A 61 11.67 -11.75 -10.64
N GLU A 62 12.94 -12.10 -10.47
CA GLU A 62 13.34 -13.45 -10.08
C GLU A 62 13.30 -13.63 -8.56
N VAL A 63 12.84 -14.80 -8.12
CA VAL A 63 12.82 -15.20 -6.71
C VAL A 63 13.37 -16.62 -6.60
N LYS A 64 14.05 -16.90 -5.47
CA LYS A 64 14.47 -18.28 -5.13
C LYS A 64 13.23 -19.15 -4.95
N ASP A 65 13.24 -20.32 -5.57
CA ASP A 65 12.17 -21.27 -5.34
C ASP A 65 12.27 -21.84 -3.93
N MET A 66 11.14 -22.25 -3.38
CA MET A 66 11.03 -22.87 -2.07
C MET A 66 10.15 -24.09 -2.20
N VAL A 67 10.51 -25.18 -1.53
CA VAL A 67 9.59 -26.32 -1.39
C VAL A 67 9.07 -26.33 0.04
N PHE A 68 7.78 -26.58 0.19
CA PHE A 68 7.08 -26.57 1.46
C PHE A 68 6.11 -27.75 1.52
N GLU A 69 5.70 -28.09 2.74
CA GLU A 69 4.71 -29.12 2.97
C GLU A 69 3.29 -28.56 2.82
N VAL A 70 2.46 -29.21 2.01
CA VAL A 70 1.04 -28.87 1.86
C VAL A 70 0.26 -29.50 3.00
N THR A 71 -0.03 -28.70 4.01
CA THR A 71 -0.90 -29.07 5.14
C THR A 71 -2.30 -28.47 4.94
N PRO A 72 -3.35 -29.00 5.60
CA PRO A 72 -4.69 -28.41 5.56
C PRO A 72 -4.71 -26.93 6.03
N ASP A 73 -3.88 -26.60 7.03
CA ASP A 73 -3.72 -25.23 7.52
C ASP A 73 -3.14 -24.30 6.44
N PHE A 74 -2.20 -24.81 5.65
CA PHE A 74 -1.65 -24.07 4.52
C PHE A 74 -2.71 -23.84 3.44
N GLU A 75 -3.51 -24.85 3.10
CA GLU A 75 -4.57 -24.71 2.08
C GLU A 75 -5.61 -23.67 2.51
N ALA A 76 -6.07 -23.72 3.77
CA ALA A 76 -7.00 -22.73 4.31
C ALA A 76 -6.40 -21.31 4.32
N TRP A 77 -5.12 -21.19 4.68
CA TRP A 77 -4.40 -19.92 4.61
C TRP A 77 -4.26 -19.41 3.16
N PHE A 78 -3.92 -20.30 2.23
CA PHE A 78 -3.77 -19.98 0.82
C PHE A 78 -5.08 -19.50 0.24
N ASP A 79 -6.19 -20.19 0.48
CA ASP A 79 -7.51 -19.80 -0.04
C ASP A 79 -7.94 -18.42 0.48
N ASN A 80 -7.69 -18.14 1.76
CA ASN A 80 -7.95 -16.81 2.33
C ASN A 80 -7.13 -15.73 1.61
N ILE A 81 -5.80 -15.93 1.50
CA ILE A 81 -4.92 -14.98 0.81
C ILE A 81 -5.28 -14.84 -0.67
N ASN A 82 -5.61 -15.92 -1.36
CA ASN A 82 -5.98 -15.92 -2.78
C ASN A 82 -7.28 -15.13 -3.01
N ASN A 83 -8.26 -15.31 -2.13
CA ASN A 83 -9.49 -14.51 -2.12
C ASN A 83 -9.21 -13.05 -1.79
N GLU A 84 -8.37 -12.74 -0.80
CA GLU A 84 -8.04 -11.36 -0.45
C GLU A 84 -7.30 -10.64 -1.60
N LEU A 85 -6.33 -11.31 -2.22
CA LEU A 85 -5.54 -10.75 -3.32
C LEU A 85 -6.36 -10.56 -4.60
N SER A 86 -7.43 -11.35 -4.80
CA SER A 86 -8.36 -11.19 -5.92
C SER A 86 -9.44 -10.14 -5.65
N THR A 87 -9.94 -10.03 -4.41
CA THR A 87 -11.03 -9.12 -4.03
C THR A 87 -10.60 -7.68 -3.74
N ARG A 88 -9.31 -7.39 -3.54
CA ARG A 88 -8.76 -6.01 -3.47
C ARG A 88 -8.81 -5.28 -4.82
N GLN A 89 -9.92 -5.39 -5.57
CA GLN A 89 -10.36 -4.27 -6.39
C GLN A 89 -10.57 -3.11 -5.43
N ARG A 90 -9.73 -2.07 -5.54
CA ARG A 90 -10.02 -0.81 -4.85
C ARG A 90 -11.47 -0.48 -5.21
N ALA A 91 -12.36 -0.39 -4.21
CA ALA A 91 -13.65 0.22 -4.41
C ALA A 91 -13.38 1.49 -5.20
N LYS A 92 -13.89 1.56 -6.43
CA LYS A 92 -13.72 2.75 -7.26
C LYS A 92 -14.24 3.87 -6.38
N ASN A 93 -13.36 4.73 -5.86
CA ASN A 93 -13.79 5.90 -5.12
C ASN A 93 -14.67 6.68 -6.09
N ILE A 94 -15.98 6.54 -5.92
CA ILE A 94 -16.95 7.22 -6.77
C ILE A 94 -16.66 8.69 -6.56
N LYS A 95 -16.26 9.37 -7.63
CA LYS A 95 -15.97 10.80 -7.54
C LYS A 95 -17.26 11.48 -7.07
N PRO A 96 -17.22 12.33 -6.05
CA PRO A 96 -18.38 13.11 -5.66
C PRO A 96 -18.86 13.92 -6.86
N SER A 97 -19.98 13.50 -7.45
CA SER A 97 -20.67 14.17 -8.55
C SER A 97 -22.13 14.31 -8.17
N LEU A 98 -22.82 15.28 -8.79
CA LEU A 98 -24.25 15.49 -8.57
C LEU A 98 -25.06 14.22 -8.86
N GLU A 99 -24.72 13.50 -9.93
CA GLU A 99 -25.37 12.25 -10.30
C GLU A 99 -25.16 11.14 -9.26
N ALA A 100 -23.96 11.00 -8.70
CA ALA A 100 -23.68 9.99 -7.68
C ALA A 100 -24.43 10.25 -6.36
N ILE A 101 -24.66 11.53 -6.03
CA ILE A 101 -25.43 11.93 -4.85
C ILE A 101 -26.94 11.76 -5.12
N ALA A 102 -27.41 12.15 -6.31
CA ALA A 102 -28.80 12.02 -6.71
C ALA A 102 -29.26 10.55 -6.80
N ASN A 103 -28.38 9.66 -7.24
CA ASN A 103 -28.64 8.22 -7.33
C ASN A 103 -28.48 7.49 -5.98
N GLY A 104 -28.24 8.21 -4.88
CA GLY A 104 -28.08 7.63 -3.54
C GLY A 104 -26.82 6.79 -3.36
N GLN A 105 -25.87 6.84 -4.30
CA GLN A 105 -24.60 6.11 -4.23
C GLN A 105 -23.61 6.77 -3.26
N LEU A 106 -23.80 8.06 -2.97
CA LEU A 106 -23.05 8.83 -2.00
C LEU A 106 -24.01 9.61 -1.10
N ASP A 107 -23.82 9.52 0.21
CA ASP A 107 -24.60 10.32 1.16
C ASP A 107 -24.04 11.75 1.25
N PHE A 108 -24.89 12.72 0.93
CA PHE A 108 -24.56 14.13 0.95
C PHE A 108 -24.18 14.63 2.35
N LYS A 109 -24.85 14.15 3.40
CA LYS A 109 -24.65 14.67 4.77
C LYS A 109 -23.27 14.31 5.30
N THR A 110 -22.87 13.06 5.14
CA THR A 110 -21.53 12.59 5.53
C THR A 110 -20.43 13.29 4.72
N LEU A 111 -20.63 13.49 3.40
CA LEU A 111 -19.67 14.25 2.59
C LEU A 111 -19.57 15.73 2.99
N ALA A 112 -20.69 16.37 3.36
CA ALA A 112 -20.70 17.75 3.82
C ALA A 112 -19.96 17.93 5.15
N GLU A 113 -20.12 17.00 6.10
CA GLU A 113 -19.40 17.00 7.37
C GLU A 113 -17.89 16.83 7.19
N GLN A 114 -17.48 15.86 6.36
CA GLN A 114 -16.07 15.69 6.01
C GLN A 114 -15.48 16.93 5.34
N THR A 115 -16.28 17.61 4.50
CA THR A 115 -15.86 18.84 3.84
C THR A 115 -15.67 19.97 4.86
N ARG A 116 -16.61 20.15 5.80
CA ARG A 116 -16.48 21.14 6.90
C ARG A 116 -15.23 20.90 7.74
N GLN A 117 -14.97 19.64 8.13
CA GLN A 117 -13.78 19.29 8.89
C GLN A 117 -12.49 19.61 8.13
N LYS A 118 -12.42 19.29 6.83
CA LYS A 118 -11.27 19.62 5.99
C LYS A 118 -11.07 21.13 5.83
N MET A 119 -12.15 21.89 5.67
CA MET A 119 -12.08 23.35 5.57
C MET A 119 -11.55 23.96 6.87
N ASN A 120 -12.05 23.52 8.03
CA ASN A 120 -11.58 23.99 9.33
C ASN A 120 -10.11 23.64 9.56
N ALA A 121 -9.70 22.40 9.27
CA ALA A 121 -8.31 21.98 9.39
C ALA A 121 -7.37 22.80 8.47
N SER A 122 -7.81 23.12 7.26
CA SER A 122 -7.05 23.97 6.33
C SER A 122 -6.96 25.41 6.83
N PHE A 123 -8.04 25.95 7.39
CA PHE A 123 -8.09 27.29 7.96
C PHE A 123 -7.14 27.40 9.17
N GLU A 124 -7.23 26.49 10.13
CA GLU A 124 -6.35 26.43 11.31
C GLU A 124 -4.88 26.29 10.91
N LYS A 125 -4.59 25.42 9.93
CA LYS A 125 -3.24 25.28 9.38
C LYS A 125 -2.75 26.59 8.76
N GLY A 126 -3.60 27.30 8.04
CA GLY A 126 -3.30 28.62 7.48
C GLY A 126 -2.97 29.66 8.55
N GLN A 127 -3.79 29.73 9.62
CA GLN A 127 -3.57 30.63 10.76
C GLN A 127 -2.26 30.31 11.48
N ASN A 128 -1.99 29.03 11.75
CA ASN A 128 -0.76 28.59 12.41
C ASN A 128 0.50 28.90 11.56
N LEU A 129 0.42 28.73 10.24
CA LEU A 129 1.49 29.12 9.31
C LEU A 129 1.69 30.64 9.24
N GLY A 130 0.61 31.43 9.25
CA GLY A 130 0.68 32.89 9.32
C GLY A 130 1.35 33.38 10.61
N ASN A 131 0.91 32.87 11.75
CA ASN A 131 1.42 33.22 13.08
C ASN A 131 2.90 32.82 13.26
N SER A 132 3.28 31.65 12.76
CA SER A 132 4.69 31.20 12.81
C SER A 132 5.61 32.07 11.94
N ARG A 133 5.15 32.53 10.77
CA ARG A 133 5.89 33.47 9.91
C ARG A 133 6.01 34.85 10.55
N ALA A 134 4.94 35.40 11.11
CA ALA A 134 4.96 36.70 11.79
C ALA A 134 5.95 36.74 12.97
N LYS A 135 5.99 35.68 13.79
CA LYS A 135 6.97 35.54 14.89
C LYS A 135 8.41 35.42 14.40
N LYS A 136 8.64 34.79 13.24
CA LYS A 136 9.97 34.68 12.63
C LYS A 136 10.47 36.03 12.11
N THR A 137 9.59 36.86 11.56
CA THR A 137 9.91 38.22 11.11
C THR A 137 10.21 39.16 12.28
N GLN A 138 9.49 39.06 13.40
CA GLN A 138 9.77 39.85 14.61
C GLN A 138 11.16 39.52 15.20
N ARG A 139 11.52 38.23 15.32
CA ARG A 139 12.85 37.81 15.82
C ARG A 139 13.99 38.23 14.88
N GLY A 140 13.73 38.39 13.58
CA GLY A 140 14.70 38.90 12.60
C GLY A 140 15.02 40.38 12.81
N LYS A 141 14.01 41.22 13.08
CA LYS A 141 14.20 42.66 13.36
C LYS A 141 14.96 42.92 14.66
N THR A 142 14.66 42.18 15.74
CA THR A 142 15.34 42.38 17.03
C THR A 142 16.83 41.99 16.99
N ARG A 143 17.23 41.05 16.13
CA ARG A 143 18.63 40.64 15.96
C ARG A 143 19.46 41.63 15.14
N GLN A 144 18.84 42.41 14.26
CA GLN A 144 19.54 43.44 13.47
C GLN A 144 19.82 44.69 14.30
N THR A 145 18.89 45.12 15.15
CA THR A 145 19.08 46.28 16.04
C THR A 145 20.14 46.04 17.13
N ALA A 146 20.34 44.78 17.56
CA ALA A 146 21.36 44.43 18.55
C ALA A 146 22.80 44.37 17.98
N LYS A 147 22.97 44.32 16.65
CA LYS A 147 24.29 44.25 16.00
C LYS A 147 24.87 45.63 15.66
N THR A 148 24.06 46.69 15.71
CA THR A 148 24.47 48.07 15.44
C THR A 148 24.79 48.87 16.71
N ALA A 149 24.57 48.29 17.90
CA ALA A 149 24.78 48.93 19.20
C ALA A 149 26.05 48.45 19.93
N ARG A 150 27.05 47.94 19.20
CA ARG A 150 28.36 47.55 19.72
C ARG A 150 29.47 48.24 18.97
#